data_AF-A0A4Q7Z7T8-F1
#
_entry.id   AF-A0A4Q7Z7T8-F1
#
_cell.length_a   1.000
_cell.length_b   1.000
_cell.length_c   1.000
_cell.angle_alpha   90.00
_cell.angle_beta   90.00
_cell.angle_gamma   90.00
#
_symmetry.space_group_name_H-M   'P 1'
#
loop_
_entity.id
_entity.type
_entity.pdbx_description
1 polymer ?
#
loop_
_entity_poly.entity_id
_entity_poly.type
_entity_poly.pdbx_seq_one_letter_code
_entity_poly.pdbx_strand_id
1 'polypeptide(L)'
;MTDETLGGRLRRYRVARDLTQRGIAEKLFEAETADREQTPSLTEAARRIATLTVSVSQYEAGRRPSARVLRMLADIFEVDVAELAGLQVARKAAKGDAEAEPPGESETRTGPPTLQELRTRRGLTQAEVAQALGITRAAYAFVEQGRSGLADSHAPMLAQLLRVTPQRLALALPTPSEPSPPADRADA
;
A
#
# COMPACT_ATOMS: atom_id res chain seq x y z
N MET A 1 0.61 -26.22 7.54
CA MET A 1 1.29 -24.93 7.31
C MET A 1 0.47 -23.85 7.98
N THR A 2 0.93 -23.31 9.10
CA THR A 2 0.21 -22.24 9.81
C THR A 2 0.26 -20.97 8.95
N ASP A 3 -0.89 -20.50 8.51
CA ASP A 3 -1.06 -19.16 7.94
C ASP A 3 -0.75 -18.16 9.06
N GLU A 4 0.50 -17.75 9.12
CA GLU A 4 0.94 -16.83 10.14
C GLU A 4 0.36 -15.44 9.84
N THR A 5 -0.14 -14.76 10.86
CA THR A 5 -0.64 -13.40 10.70
C THR A 5 0.52 -12.42 10.50
N LEU A 6 0.24 -11.26 9.90
CA LEU A 6 1.21 -10.16 9.79
C LEU A 6 1.81 -9.79 11.16
N GLY A 7 0.98 -9.75 12.21
CA GLY A 7 1.43 -9.46 13.57
C GLY A 7 2.43 -10.49 14.11
N GLY A 8 2.19 -11.79 13.83
CA GLY A 8 3.13 -12.86 14.15
C GLY A 8 4.49 -12.69 13.45
N ARG A 9 4.46 -12.39 12.14
CA ARG A 9 5.69 -12.13 11.37
C ARG A 9 6.47 -10.94 11.89
N LEU A 10 5.80 -9.82 12.17
CA LEU A 10 6.42 -8.61 12.73
C LEU A 10 7.13 -8.92 14.05
N ARG A 11 6.44 -9.63 14.95
CA ARG A 11 7.02 -10.04 16.24
C ARG A 11 8.24 -10.93 16.06
N ARG A 12 8.18 -11.89 15.13
CA ARG A 12 9.32 -12.76 14.82
C ARG A 12 10.52 -11.96 14.30
N TYR A 13 10.32 -11.11 13.28
CA TYR A 13 11.42 -10.33 12.70
C TYR A 13 12.04 -9.38 13.69
N ARG A 14 11.23 -8.79 14.57
CA ARG A 14 11.70 -7.97 15.68
C ARG A 14 12.61 -8.75 16.62
N VAL A 15 12.16 -9.91 17.10
CA VAL A 15 12.94 -10.75 18.04
C VAL A 15 14.21 -11.28 17.38
N ALA A 16 14.15 -11.70 16.12
CA ALA A 16 15.30 -12.21 15.37
C ALA A 16 16.41 -11.16 15.18
N ARG A 17 16.08 -9.87 15.25
CA ARG A 17 17.00 -8.74 15.12
C ARG A 17 17.33 -8.05 16.46
N ASP A 18 16.90 -8.63 17.57
CA ASP A 18 17.04 -8.07 18.92
C ASP A 18 16.53 -6.62 19.04
N LEU A 19 15.46 -6.30 18.31
CA LEU A 19 14.86 -4.98 18.33
C LEU A 19 13.75 -4.90 19.38
N THR A 20 13.68 -3.77 20.07
CA THR A 20 12.51 -3.43 20.90
C THR A 20 11.44 -2.77 20.04
N GLN A 21 10.19 -2.74 20.50
CA GLN A 21 9.12 -1.99 19.82
C GLN A 21 9.48 -0.50 19.70
N ARG A 22 10.16 0.04 20.72
CA ARG A 22 10.72 1.39 20.70
C ARG A 22 11.83 1.54 19.66
N GLY A 23 12.73 0.57 19.53
CA GLY A 23 13.79 0.61 18.52
C GLY A 23 13.25 0.60 17.08
N ILE A 24 12.15 -0.13 16.83
CA ILE A 24 11.44 -0.02 15.54
C ILE A 24 10.82 1.36 15.37
N ALA A 25 10.23 1.92 16.43
CA ALA A 25 9.64 3.25 16.38
C ALA A 25 10.68 4.37 16.11
N GLU A 26 11.88 4.24 16.66
CA GLU A 26 13.02 5.12 16.39
C GLU A 26 13.43 5.04 14.90
N LYS A 27 13.59 3.83 14.36
CA LYS A 27 13.90 3.64 12.93
C LYS A 27 12.79 4.11 11.99
N LEU A 28 11.51 3.93 12.37
CA LEU A 28 10.39 4.47 11.62
C LEU A 28 10.39 6.00 11.62
N PHE A 29 10.73 6.62 12.74
CA PHE A 29 10.87 8.07 12.84
C PHE A 29 12.01 8.59 11.96
N GLU A 30 13.17 7.93 11.99
CA GLU A 30 14.30 8.24 11.10
C GLU A 30 13.85 8.17 9.63
N ALA A 31 13.18 7.09 9.21
CA ALA A 31 12.67 6.96 7.85
C ALA A 31 11.59 8.00 7.47
N GLU A 32 10.76 8.46 8.41
CA GLU A 32 9.79 9.54 8.18
C GLU A 32 10.43 10.93 8.02
N THR A 33 11.64 11.10 8.56
CA THR A 33 12.33 12.39 8.62
C THR A 33 13.52 12.49 7.68
N ALA A 34 13.91 11.40 7.03
CA ALA A 34 15.06 11.34 6.11
C ALA A 34 14.99 12.38 4.97
N ASP A 35 13.79 12.69 4.48
CA ASP A 35 13.58 13.65 3.38
C ASP A 35 13.24 15.08 3.87
N ARG A 36 13.29 15.34 5.18
CA ARG A 36 12.95 16.67 5.72
C ARG A 36 14.14 17.60 5.65
N GLU A 37 13.93 18.79 5.10
CA GLU A 37 14.93 19.87 5.10
C GLU A 37 15.25 20.39 6.52
N GLN A 38 14.33 20.23 7.47
CA GLN A 38 14.46 20.72 8.84
C GLN A 38 14.51 19.57 9.83
N THR A 39 15.54 19.58 10.68
CA THR A 39 15.68 18.63 11.77
C THR A 39 14.59 18.86 12.82
N PRO A 40 13.78 17.84 13.16
CA PRO A 40 12.74 17.98 14.17
C PRO A 40 13.35 18.26 15.55
N SER A 41 12.61 18.98 16.38
CA SER A 41 13.03 19.23 17.77
C SER A 41 13.07 17.93 18.59
N LEU A 42 13.90 17.90 19.64
CA LEU A 42 13.99 16.74 20.56
C LEU A 42 12.62 16.37 21.16
N THR A 43 11.80 17.37 21.48
CA THR A 43 10.45 17.17 22.04
C THR A 43 9.49 16.57 21.01
N GLU A 44 9.55 17.02 19.76
CA GLU A 44 8.75 16.46 18.66
C GLU A 44 9.13 15.00 18.39
N ALA A 45 10.44 14.73 18.29
CA ALA A 45 10.97 13.39 18.11
C ALA A 45 10.49 12.45 19.21
N ALA A 46 10.65 12.84 20.48
CA ALA A 46 10.21 12.01 21.61
C ALA A 46 8.71 11.70 21.58
N ARG A 47 7.86 12.70 21.30
CA ARG A 47 6.40 12.50 21.17
C ARG A 47 6.05 11.58 20.00
N ARG A 48 6.74 11.74 18.88
CA ARG A 48 6.50 10.93 17.68
C ARG A 48 6.92 9.48 17.89
N ILE A 49 8.10 9.25 18.46
CA ILE A 49 8.61 7.91 18.80
C ILE A 49 7.69 7.19 19.79
N ALA A 50 7.18 7.89 20.81
CA ALA A 50 6.22 7.29 21.75
C ALA A 50 4.94 6.81 21.04
N THR A 51 4.40 7.63 20.12
CA THR A 51 3.21 7.28 19.32
C THR A 51 3.46 6.10 18.38
N LEU A 52 4.63 6.08 17.74
CA LEU A 52 5.05 4.99 16.86
C LEU A 52 5.26 3.69 17.63
N THR A 53 5.76 3.76 18.87
CA THR A 53 5.92 2.57 19.74
C THR A 53 4.57 1.89 20.01
N VAL A 54 3.53 2.68 20.32
CA VAL A 54 2.16 2.16 20.48
C VAL A 54 1.63 1.58 19.18
N SER A 55 1.92 2.24 18.05
CA SER A 55 1.51 1.77 16.72
C SER A 55 2.14 0.42 16.38
N VAL A 56 3.43 0.23 16.64
CA VAL A 56 4.13 -1.05 16.46
C VAL A 56 3.48 -2.16 17.29
N SER A 57 3.15 -1.88 18.55
CA SER A 57 2.42 -2.83 19.41
C SER A 57 1.06 -3.23 18.81
N GLN A 58 0.30 -2.26 18.29
CA GLN A 58 -0.97 -2.56 17.60
C GLN A 58 -0.75 -3.41 16.35
N TYR A 59 0.32 -3.18 15.60
CA TYR A 59 0.63 -3.97 14.41
C TYR A 59 0.98 -5.42 14.77
N GLU A 60 1.76 -5.64 15.83
CA GLU A 60 2.05 -6.97 16.36
C GLU A 60 0.78 -7.68 16.87
N ALA A 61 -0.19 -6.93 17.38
CA ALA A 61 -1.51 -7.44 17.77
C ALA A 61 -2.43 -7.74 16.56
N GLY A 62 -1.98 -7.49 15.33
CA GLY A 62 -2.70 -7.80 14.10
C GLY A 62 -3.40 -6.62 13.43
N ARG A 63 -3.31 -5.41 13.98
CA ARG A 63 -3.80 -4.21 13.30
C ARG A 63 -2.98 -3.99 12.03
N ARG A 64 -3.64 -3.74 10.90
CA ARG A 64 -2.92 -3.55 9.64
C ARG A 64 -2.29 -2.15 9.57
N PRO A 65 -0.96 -2.04 9.36
CA PRO A 65 -0.31 -0.78 9.05
C PRO A 65 -0.72 -0.29 7.66
N SER A 66 -0.50 1.00 7.40
CA SER A 66 -0.65 1.54 6.04
C SER A 66 0.43 0.98 5.10
N ALA A 67 0.22 1.06 3.78
CA ALA A 67 1.20 0.57 2.80
C ALA A 67 2.56 1.28 2.90
N ARG A 68 2.59 2.57 3.27
CA ARG A 68 3.84 3.30 3.51
C ARG A 68 4.58 2.73 4.73
N VAL A 69 3.87 2.55 5.85
CA VAL A 69 4.47 2.00 7.07
C VAL A 69 4.90 0.55 6.88
N LEU A 70 4.14 -0.25 6.13
CA LEU A 70 4.52 -1.61 5.81
C LEU A 70 5.81 -1.67 4.99
N ARG A 71 6.01 -0.76 4.03
CA ARG A 71 7.29 -0.61 3.30
C ARG A 71 8.44 -0.25 4.23
N MET A 72 8.27 0.79 5.05
CA MET A 72 9.30 1.18 6.02
C MET A 72 9.65 0.04 6.98
N LEU A 73 8.66 -0.73 7.45
CA LEU A 73 8.90 -1.92 8.28
C LEU A 73 9.66 -3.01 7.51
N ALA A 74 9.32 -3.24 6.24
CA ALA A 74 10.03 -4.19 5.40
C ALA A 74 11.50 -3.79 5.21
N ASP A 75 11.77 -2.49 4.97
CA ASP A 75 13.12 -1.94 4.86
C ASP A 75 13.88 -2.07 6.19
N ILE A 76 13.26 -1.72 7.32
CA ILE A 76 13.84 -1.87 8.67
C ILE A 76 14.21 -3.32 8.97
N PHE A 77 13.39 -4.26 8.51
CA PHE A 77 13.62 -5.68 8.68
C PHE A 77 14.37 -6.30 7.49
N GLU A 78 14.80 -5.53 6.51
CA GLU A 78 15.51 -6.00 5.31
C GLU A 78 14.85 -7.23 4.65
N VAL A 79 13.52 -7.22 4.60
CA VAL A 79 12.69 -8.28 4.00
C VAL A 79 11.82 -7.69 2.91
N ASP A 80 11.30 -8.55 2.04
CA ASP A 80 10.35 -8.09 1.02
C ASP A 80 8.99 -7.73 1.66
N VAL A 81 8.32 -6.72 1.11
CA VAL A 81 6.99 -6.28 1.58
C VAL A 81 5.97 -7.40 1.47
N ALA A 82 6.01 -8.20 0.42
CA ALA A 82 5.12 -9.33 0.22
C ALA A 82 5.43 -10.46 1.21
N GLU A 83 6.71 -10.71 1.52
CA GLU A 83 7.12 -11.65 2.56
C GLU A 83 6.58 -11.22 3.93
N LEU A 84 6.70 -9.93 4.26
CA LEU A 84 6.16 -9.37 5.49
C LEU A 84 4.63 -9.42 5.52
N ALA A 85 3.97 -9.13 4.40
CA ALA A 85 2.52 -9.20 4.27
C ALA A 85 1.97 -10.64 4.32
N GLY A 86 2.82 -11.66 4.11
CA GLY A 86 2.40 -13.06 3.94
C GLY A 86 1.84 -13.37 2.56
N LEU A 87 2.08 -12.49 1.61
CA LEU A 87 1.86 -12.76 0.20
C LEU A 87 3.06 -13.61 -0.24
N GLN A 88 2.85 -14.91 -0.46
CA GLN A 88 3.92 -15.85 -0.76
C GLN A 88 4.84 -15.31 -1.86
N VAL A 89 6.06 -14.89 -1.49
CA VAL A 89 7.09 -14.51 -2.45
C VAL A 89 7.87 -15.76 -2.78
N ALA A 90 7.68 -16.25 -4.00
CA ALA A 90 8.58 -17.21 -4.58
C ALA A 90 9.97 -16.53 -4.73
N ARG A 91 10.80 -16.75 -3.70
CA ARG A 91 12.27 -16.77 -3.69
C ARG A 91 13.04 -15.50 -4.07
N LYS A 92 13.80 -15.02 -3.08
CA LYS A 92 14.99 -14.18 -3.22
C LYS A 92 16.13 -14.94 -3.94
N ALA A 93 16.47 -14.48 -5.13
CA ALA A 93 17.80 -14.48 -5.77
C ALA A 93 17.70 -13.38 -6.85
N ALA A 94 18.54 -12.37 -6.99
CA ALA A 94 19.91 -12.19 -6.58
C ALA A 94 20.19 -10.68 -6.37
N LYS A 95 21.21 -10.42 -5.56
CA LYS A 95 22.02 -9.21 -5.58
C LYS A 95 22.77 -9.18 -6.92
N GLY A 96 22.67 -8.10 -7.68
CA GLY A 96 23.44 -7.91 -8.91
C GLY A 96 22.92 -6.71 -9.68
N ASP A 97 23.76 -5.70 -9.80
CA ASP A 97 23.58 -4.48 -10.58
C ASP A 97 23.12 -4.78 -12.02
N ALA A 98 22.05 -4.13 -12.48
CA ALA A 98 21.81 -3.84 -13.90
C ALA A 98 20.67 -2.81 -14.04
N GLU A 99 20.98 -1.74 -14.78
CA GLU A 99 20.06 -0.69 -15.20
C GLU A 99 18.91 -1.20 -16.08
N ALA A 100 17.81 -0.43 -16.06
CA ALA A 100 16.84 -0.15 -17.12
C ALA A 100 16.54 -1.23 -18.18
N GLU A 101 15.35 -1.84 -18.08
CA GLU A 101 14.26 -1.91 -19.08
C GLU A 101 13.07 -2.65 -18.40
N PRO A 102 11.80 -2.34 -18.73
CA PRO A 102 10.66 -2.80 -17.95
C PRO A 102 10.42 -4.30 -18.18
N PRO A 103 10.31 -5.13 -17.12
CA PRO A 103 9.99 -6.53 -17.34
C PRO A 103 8.54 -6.62 -17.84
N GLY A 104 8.46 -7.06 -19.08
CA GLY A 104 7.28 -7.64 -19.69
C GLY A 104 6.69 -8.75 -18.83
N GLU A 105 5.46 -9.05 -19.21
CA GLU A 105 4.52 -9.93 -18.55
C GLU A 105 5.16 -11.28 -18.19
N SER A 106 5.00 -11.69 -16.93
CA SER A 106 5.10 -13.10 -16.56
C SER A 106 3.83 -13.48 -15.83
N GLU A 107 3.11 -14.35 -16.51
CA GLU A 107 1.77 -14.84 -16.27
C GLU A 107 1.72 -15.75 -15.05
N THR A 108 0.80 -15.45 -14.13
CA THR A 108 0.04 -16.47 -13.39
C THR A 108 -1.14 -15.79 -12.68
N ARG A 109 -2.04 -15.16 -13.46
CA ARG A 109 -3.42 -14.85 -13.03
C ARG A 109 -4.33 -14.96 -14.24
N THR A 110 -5.40 -15.75 -14.11
CA THR A 110 -6.37 -16.08 -15.17
C THR A 110 -7.36 -14.94 -15.46
N GLY A 111 -6.97 -13.67 -15.26
CA GLY A 111 -7.85 -12.52 -15.47
C GLY A 111 -7.10 -11.20 -15.61
N PRO A 112 -7.74 -10.17 -16.20
CA PRO A 112 -7.15 -8.85 -16.32
C PRO A 112 -6.84 -8.27 -14.93
N PRO A 113 -5.72 -7.53 -14.78
CA PRO A 113 -5.35 -6.95 -13.49
C PRO A 113 -6.39 -5.93 -13.03
N THR A 114 -6.71 -5.89 -11.74
CA THR A 114 -7.67 -4.90 -11.21
C THR A 114 -7.04 -3.52 -11.10
N LEU A 115 -7.86 -2.46 -11.06
CA LEU A 115 -7.40 -1.10 -10.76
C LEU A 115 -6.57 -1.01 -9.46
N GLN A 116 -6.99 -1.76 -8.43
CA GLN A 116 -6.28 -1.83 -7.15
C GLN A 116 -4.87 -2.43 -7.31
N GLU A 117 -4.74 -3.47 -8.14
CA GLU A 117 -3.45 -4.10 -8.43
C GLU A 117 -2.53 -3.17 -9.23
N LEU A 118 -3.06 -2.50 -10.25
CA LEU A 118 -2.30 -1.52 -11.03
C LEU A 118 -1.79 -0.39 -10.12
N ARG A 119 -2.63 0.11 -9.22
CA ARG A 119 -2.25 1.16 -8.26
C ARG A 119 -1.19 0.67 -7.27
N THR A 120 -1.37 -0.51 -6.70
CA THR A 120 -0.42 -1.04 -5.70
C THR A 120 0.95 -1.36 -6.30
N ARG A 121 1.01 -1.82 -7.55
CA ARG A 121 2.28 -1.98 -8.30
C ARG A 121 3.04 -0.69 -8.49
N ARG A 122 2.36 0.46 -8.46
CA ARG A 122 2.98 1.81 -8.48
C ARG A 122 3.30 2.35 -7.11
N GLY A 123 3.01 1.61 -6.03
CA GLY A 123 3.20 2.07 -4.66
C GLY A 123 2.26 3.21 -4.25
N LEU A 124 1.21 3.47 -5.04
CA LEU A 124 0.28 4.58 -4.84
C LEU A 124 -0.85 4.19 -3.87
N THR A 125 -1.32 5.14 -3.09
CA THR A 125 -2.50 5.05 -2.23
C THR A 125 -3.74 5.54 -2.96
N GLN A 126 -4.93 5.13 -2.48
CA GLN A 126 -6.20 5.66 -2.99
C GLN A 126 -6.28 7.19 -2.85
N ALA A 127 -5.66 7.76 -1.81
CA ALA A 127 -5.65 9.21 -1.59
C ALA A 127 -4.77 9.94 -2.61
N GLU A 128 -3.58 9.41 -2.90
CA GLU A 128 -2.68 9.99 -3.91
C GLU A 128 -3.29 9.92 -5.31
N VAL A 129 -3.94 8.81 -5.67
CA VAL A 129 -4.65 8.72 -6.95
C VAL A 129 -5.85 9.67 -6.97
N ALA A 130 -6.65 9.71 -5.91
CA ALA A 130 -7.80 10.61 -5.86
C ALA A 130 -7.38 12.09 -5.96
N GLN A 131 -6.28 12.47 -5.29
CA GLN A 131 -5.71 13.81 -5.36
C GLN A 131 -5.24 14.15 -6.78
N ALA A 132 -4.52 13.23 -7.44
CA ALA A 132 -4.10 13.39 -8.82
C ALA A 132 -5.28 13.51 -9.78
N LEU A 133 -6.39 12.82 -9.49
CA LEU A 133 -7.62 12.88 -10.26
C LEU A 133 -8.55 14.05 -9.90
N GLY A 134 -8.23 14.84 -8.87
CA GLY A 134 -9.10 15.92 -8.40
C GLY A 134 -10.43 15.43 -7.81
N ILE A 135 -10.51 14.17 -7.35
CA ILE A 135 -11.70 13.58 -6.73
C ILE A 135 -11.45 13.23 -5.26
N THR A 136 -12.51 12.87 -4.53
CA THR A 136 -12.36 12.41 -3.15
C THR A 136 -11.82 10.98 -3.09
N ARG A 137 -11.08 10.64 -2.03
CA ARG A 137 -10.64 9.26 -1.76
C ARG A 137 -11.81 8.27 -1.77
N ALA A 138 -12.96 8.68 -1.21
CA ALA A 138 -14.16 7.86 -1.15
C ALA A 138 -14.73 7.60 -2.56
N ALA A 139 -14.77 8.62 -3.41
CA ALA A 139 -15.19 8.46 -4.81
C ALA A 139 -14.26 7.50 -5.56
N TYR A 140 -12.95 7.63 -5.40
CA TYR A 140 -12.00 6.71 -6.02
C TYR A 140 -12.13 5.27 -5.49
N ALA A 141 -12.41 5.09 -4.19
CA ALA A 141 -12.66 3.77 -3.63
C ALA A 141 -13.92 3.11 -4.23
N PHE A 142 -14.97 3.88 -4.53
CA PHE A 142 -16.14 3.36 -5.24
C PHE A 142 -15.85 2.97 -6.68
N VAL A 143 -14.95 3.68 -7.36
CA VAL A 143 -14.44 3.29 -8.68
C VAL A 143 -13.70 1.96 -8.61
N GLU A 144 -12.78 1.76 -7.66
CA GLU A 144 -12.08 0.47 -7.50
C GLU A 144 -13.03 -0.70 -7.18
N GLN A 145 -14.16 -0.42 -6.53
CA GLN A 145 -15.16 -1.42 -6.14
C GLN A 145 -16.23 -1.67 -7.21
N GLY A 146 -16.21 -0.96 -8.35
CA GLY A 146 -17.25 -1.05 -9.38
C GLY A 146 -18.60 -0.47 -8.97
N ARG A 147 -18.66 0.30 -7.88
CA ARG A 147 -19.87 0.99 -7.40
C ARG A 147 -20.12 2.32 -8.10
N SER A 148 -19.11 2.84 -8.80
CA SER A 148 -19.20 4.08 -9.57
C SER A 148 -18.27 3.99 -10.77
N GLY A 149 -18.68 4.59 -11.90
CA GLY A 149 -17.85 4.72 -13.08
C GLY A 149 -16.78 5.78 -12.89
N LEU A 150 -15.63 5.60 -13.55
CA LEU A 150 -14.66 6.68 -13.72
C LEU A 150 -15.13 7.56 -14.89
N ALA A 151 -15.18 8.88 -14.69
CA ALA A 151 -15.46 9.80 -15.79
C ALA A 151 -14.41 9.67 -16.90
N ASP A 152 -14.83 9.73 -18.16
CA ASP A 152 -13.95 9.58 -19.33
C ASP A 152 -12.79 10.59 -19.34
N SER A 153 -13.02 11.79 -18.79
CA SER A 153 -11.99 12.83 -18.63
C SER A 153 -10.85 12.44 -17.69
N HIS A 154 -11.10 11.54 -16.72
CA HIS A 154 -10.10 11.08 -15.76
C HIS A 154 -9.33 9.83 -16.22
N ALA A 155 -9.86 9.09 -17.20
CA ALA A 155 -9.23 7.89 -17.74
C ALA A 155 -7.80 8.13 -18.29
N PRO A 156 -7.51 9.15 -19.12
CA PRO A 156 -6.16 9.37 -19.63
C PRO A 156 -5.17 9.75 -18.51
N MET A 157 -5.61 10.54 -17.54
CA MET A 157 -4.77 10.92 -16.40
C MET A 157 -4.47 9.72 -15.50
N LEU A 158 -5.46 8.85 -15.28
CA LEU A 158 -5.28 7.62 -14.53
C LEU A 158 -4.35 6.64 -15.25
N ALA A 159 -4.46 6.51 -16.58
CA ALA A 159 -3.58 5.67 -17.38
C ALA A 159 -2.11 6.12 -17.27
N GLN A 160 -1.87 7.43 -17.35
CA GLN A 160 -0.53 8.01 -17.16
C GLN A 160 0.01 7.77 -15.75
N LEU A 161 -0.80 8.02 -14.72
CA LEU A 161 -0.41 7.83 -13.32
C LEU A 161 -0.06 6.36 -13.02
N LEU A 162 -0.82 5.43 -13.59
CA LEU A 162 -0.59 4.00 -13.49
C LEU A 162 0.46 3.48 -14.48
N ARG A 163 1.02 4.35 -15.34
CA ARG A 163 1.82 4.06 -16.54
C ARG A 163 1.38 2.79 -17.27
N VAL A 164 0.11 2.72 -17.62
CA VAL A 164 -0.48 1.66 -18.44
C VAL A 164 -1.10 2.25 -19.71
N THR A 165 -1.31 1.42 -20.73
CA THR A 165 -2.05 1.83 -21.92
C THR A 165 -3.54 2.03 -21.60
N PRO A 166 -4.26 2.89 -22.35
CA PRO A 166 -5.71 3.06 -22.18
C PRO A 166 -6.49 1.74 -22.29
N GLN A 167 -6.06 0.85 -23.19
CA GLN A 167 -6.65 -0.47 -23.37
C GLN A 167 -6.49 -1.33 -22.12
N ARG A 168 -5.30 -1.32 -21.51
CA ARG A 168 -5.03 -2.07 -20.27
C ARG A 168 -5.75 -1.47 -19.07
N LEU A 169 -5.94 -0.15 -19.04
CA LEU A 169 -6.79 0.51 -18.04
C LEU A 169 -8.26 0.09 -18.21
N ALA A 170 -8.77 0.04 -19.43
CA ALA A 170 -10.15 -0.36 -19.71
C ALA A 170 -10.45 -1.80 -19.24
N LEU A 171 -9.50 -2.72 -19.41
CA LEU A 171 -9.61 -4.09 -18.88
C LEU A 171 -9.60 -4.16 -17.34
N ALA A 172 -9.01 -3.15 -16.69
CA ALA A 172 -8.87 -3.08 -15.23
C ALA A 172 -10.00 -2.31 -14.54
N LEU A 173 -10.76 -1.53 -15.31
CA LEU A 173 -11.95 -0.85 -14.84
C LEU A 173 -13.02 -1.91 -14.56
N PRO A 174 -13.57 -1.96 -13.33
CA PRO A 174 -14.71 -2.83 -13.09
C PRO A 174 -15.85 -2.38 -14.00
N THR A 175 -16.45 -3.32 -14.71
CA THR A 175 -17.73 -3.07 -15.38
C THR A 175 -18.71 -2.62 -14.30
N PRO A 176 -19.45 -1.50 -14.51
CA PRO A 176 -20.44 -1.10 -13.53
C PRO A 176 -21.41 -2.25 -13.35
N SER A 177 -21.35 -2.92 -12.20
CA SER A 177 -22.46 -3.77 -11.76
C SER A 177 -23.66 -2.83 -11.68
N GLU A 178 -24.78 -3.25 -12.30
CA GLU A 178 -26.01 -2.45 -12.40
C GLU A 178 -26.27 -1.66 -11.12
N PRO A 179 -26.69 -0.38 -11.23
CA PRO A 179 -26.94 0.44 -10.06
C PRO A 179 -27.91 -0.31 -9.14
N SER A 180 -27.48 -0.63 -7.92
CA SER A 180 -28.42 -1.05 -6.88
C SER A 180 -29.48 0.04 -6.79
N PRO A 181 -30.78 -0.31 -6.85
CA PRO A 181 -31.85 0.68 -6.80
C PRO A 181 -31.67 1.55 -5.56
N PRO A 182 -31.99 2.86 -5.64
CA PRO A 182 -31.80 3.77 -4.53
C PRO A 182 -32.49 3.21 -3.30
N ALA A 183 -31.76 3.13 -2.18
CA ALA A 183 -32.33 2.83 -0.88
C ALA A 183 -33.41 3.89 -0.62
N ASP A 184 -34.65 3.44 -0.69
CA ASP A 184 -35.83 4.27 -0.57
C ASP A 184 -35.77 5.05 0.73
N ARG A 185 -36.05 6.36 0.64
CA ARG A 185 -36.24 7.21 1.82
C ARG A 185 -37.53 6.75 2.47
N ALA A 186 -37.43 6.01 3.56
CA ALA A 186 -38.52 5.93 4.51
C ALA A 186 -38.44 7.15 5.44
N ASP A 187 -39.00 8.26 4.98
CA ASP A 187 -39.70 9.19 5.88
C ASP A 187 -40.94 8.47 6.41
N ALA A 188 -40.99 8.25 7.72
CA ALA A 188 -42.22 8.09 8.52
C ALA A 188 -41.90 8.33 10.00
#